data_AF-F3C5U9-F1
#
_entry.id   AF-F3C5U9-F1
#
_cell.length_a   1.000
_cell.length_b   1.000
_cell.length_c   1.000
_cell.angle_alpha   90.00
_cell.angle_beta   90.00
_cell.angle_gamma   90.00
#
_symmetry.space_group_name_H-M   'P 1'
#
loop_
_entity.id
_entity.type
_entity.pdbx_description
1 polymer ?
#
loop_
_entity_poly.entity_id
_entity_poly.type
_entity_poly.pdbx_seq_one_letter_code
_entity_poly.pdbx_strand_id
1 'polypeptide(L)'
;MSTQLKPTLGTIHLWGIAVGLVISGEYFGWSYGWGVAGTLGFLVTALMVATMYTCFIFSFTELTTAIPHAGGPFAYSRRAFGEKGGLIAGMATLIEFVFAPPAIAMAIGAYLNVQYPGLDPK
;
A
#
# COMPACT_ATOMS: atom_id res chain seq x y z
N MET A 1 -17.49 6.63 -30.31
CA MET A 1 -17.38 6.70 -28.83
C MET A 1 -15.93 7.02 -28.50
N SER A 2 -15.67 8.09 -27.75
CA SER A 2 -14.32 8.37 -27.25
C SER A 2 -14.00 7.37 -26.15
N THR A 3 -12.98 6.53 -26.34
CA THR A 3 -12.55 5.49 -25.39
C THR A 3 -11.65 6.04 -24.27
N GLN A 4 -11.55 7.37 -24.12
CA GLN A 4 -10.65 8.01 -23.16
C GLN A 4 -11.42 8.74 -22.06
N LEU A 5 -11.03 8.49 -20.81
CA LEU A 5 -11.51 9.18 -19.63
C LEU A 5 -10.97 10.62 -19.60
N LYS A 6 -11.77 11.56 -19.10
CA LYS A 6 -11.31 12.94 -18.88
C LYS A 6 -10.38 12.98 -17.66
N PRO A 7 -9.14 13.48 -17.77
CA PRO A 7 -8.24 13.58 -16.63
C PRO A 7 -8.71 14.69 -15.68
N THR A 8 -9.25 14.31 -14.52
CA THR A 8 -9.76 15.23 -13.48
C THR A 8 -8.96 15.17 -12.18
N LEU A 9 -8.12 14.15 -12.02
CA LEU A 9 -7.27 13.97 -10.84
C LEU A 9 -5.96 14.76 -11.00
N GLY A 10 -5.79 15.80 -10.19
CA GLY A 10 -4.54 16.54 -10.07
C GLY A 10 -3.65 15.99 -8.95
N THR A 11 -2.48 16.61 -8.76
CA THR A 11 -1.47 16.16 -7.79
C THR A 11 -1.99 16.00 -6.37
N ILE A 12 -2.79 16.97 -5.88
CA ILE A 12 -3.34 16.94 -4.52
C ILE A 12 -4.30 15.76 -4.35
N HIS A 13 -5.13 15.47 -5.36
CA HIS A 13 -6.05 14.34 -5.32
C HIS A 13 -5.30 13.00 -5.29
N LEU A 14 -4.27 12.86 -6.14
CA LEU A 14 -3.43 11.66 -6.18
C LEU A 14 -2.67 11.45 -4.86
N TRP A 15 -2.12 12.52 -4.29
CA TRP A 15 -1.48 12.50 -2.97
C TRP A 15 -2.46 12.08 -1.88
N GLY A 16 -3.68 12.65 -1.86
CA GLY A 16 -4.69 12.33 -0.85
C GLY A 16 -5.12 10.86 -0.90
N ILE A 17 -5.32 10.31 -2.10
CA ILE A 17 -5.64 8.88 -2.27
C ILE A 17 -4.46 8.02 -1.78
N ALA A 18 -3.24 8.33 -2.21
CA ALA A 18 -2.05 7.55 -1.85
C ALA A 18 -1.77 7.56 -0.34
N VAL A 19 -1.81 8.74 0.29
CA VAL A 19 -1.58 8.90 1.73
C VAL A 19 -2.69 8.28 2.55
N GLY A 20 -3.96 8.45 2.13
CA GLY A 20 -5.11 7.84 2.81
C GLY A 20 -5.03 6.31 2.84
N LEU A 21 -4.53 5.69 1.77
CA LEU A 21 -4.31 4.24 1.73
C LEU A 21 -3.26 3.78 2.76
N VAL A 22 -2.17 4.53 2.96
CA VAL A 22 -1.03 4.12 3.80
C VAL A 22 -1.25 4.41 5.29
N ILE A 23 -1.81 5.58 5.64
CA ILE A 23 -1.98 6.01 7.04
C ILE A 23 -2.77 4.99 7.87
N SER A 24 -3.77 4.34 7.26
CA SER A 24 -4.58 3.34 7.95
C SER A 24 -3.69 2.23 8.56
N GLY A 25 -2.75 1.68 7.79
CA GLY A 25 -1.84 0.63 8.24
C GLY A 25 -0.90 1.05 9.38
N GLU A 26 -0.43 2.30 9.37
CA GLU A 26 0.49 2.82 10.38
C GLU A 26 -0.15 2.85 11.77
N TYR A 27 -1.41 3.29 11.87
CA TYR A 27 -2.15 3.35 13.13
C TYR A 27 -2.35 1.99 13.80
N PHE A 28 -2.40 0.89 13.03
CA PHE A 28 -2.51 -0.46 13.58
C PHE A 28 -1.14 -1.05 13.94
N GLY A 29 -0.16 -0.89 13.05
CA GLY A 29 1.10 -1.63 13.12
C GLY A 29 2.12 -1.05 14.10
N TRP A 30 2.13 0.26 14.33
CA TRP A 30 3.19 0.91 15.11
C TRP A 30 3.18 0.52 16.59
N SER A 31 2.00 0.54 17.22
CA SER A 31 1.85 0.15 18.63
C SER A 31 2.25 -1.31 18.86
N TYR A 32 1.87 -2.19 17.93
CA TYR A 32 2.28 -3.59 17.96
C TYR A 32 3.79 -3.75 17.78
N GLY A 33 4.37 -3.10 16.75
CA GLY A 33 5.80 -3.15 16.46
C GLY A 33 6.66 -2.64 17.61
N TRP A 34 6.23 -1.55 18.26
CA TRP A 34 6.88 -1.04 19.47
C TRP A 34 6.78 -2.03 20.62
N GLY A 35 5.58 -2.59 20.87
CA GLY A 35 5.37 -3.56 21.94
C GLY A 35 6.23 -4.82 21.82
N VAL A 36 6.50 -5.26 20.59
CA VAL A 36 7.33 -6.45 20.31
C VAL A 36 8.82 -6.15 20.30
N ALA A 37 9.25 -5.08 19.63
CA ALA A 37 10.67 -4.79 19.41
C ALA A 37 11.31 -3.86 20.47
N GLY A 38 10.49 -3.22 21.31
CA GLY A 38 10.92 -2.15 22.22
C GLY A 38 11.39 -0.90 21.46
N THR A 39 11.71 0.17 22.19
CA THR A 39 12.01 1.48 21.56
C THR A 39 13.22 1.44 20.64
N LEU A 40 14.34 0.86 21.08
CA LEU A 40 15.58 0.82 20.29
C LEU A 40 15.47 -0.13 19.11
N GLY A 41 14.87 -1.32 19.31
CA GLY A 41 14.65 -2.29 18.24
C GLY A 41 13.70 -1.77 17.17
N PHE A 42 12.63 -1.09 17.59
CA PHE A 42 11.69 -0.47 16.67
C PHE A 42 12.34 0.69 15.89
N LEU A 43 13.17 1.52 16.54
CA LEU A 43 13.90 2.61 15.86
C LEU A 43 14.82 2.08 14.76
N VAL A 44 15.63 1.06 15.05
CA VAL A 44 16.53 0.47 14.05
C VAL A 44 15.75 -0.14 12.89
N THR A 45 14.68 -0.89 13.20
CA THR A 45 13.80 -1.50 12.19
C THR A 45 13.15 -0.42 11.31
N ALA A 46 12.63 0.64 11.91
CA ALA A 46 12.01 1.75 11.20
C ALA A 46 13.00 2.44 10.25
N LEU A 47 14.24 2.68 10.68
CA LEU A 47 15.28 3.28 9.82
C LEU A 47 15.65 2.38 8.63
N MET A 48 15.77 1.06 8.86
CA MET A 48 16.04 0.10 7.80
C MET A 48 14.90 0.07 6.76
N VAL A 49 13.65 -0.01 7.24
CA VAL A 49 12.46 -0.02 6.37
C VAL A 49 12.31 1.31 5.64
N ALA A 50 12.53 2.45 6.31
CA ALA A 50 12.49 3.77 5.68
C ALA A 50 13.54 3.91 4.56
N THR A 51 14.75 3.39 4.78
CA THR A 51 15.81 3.38 3.76
C THR A 51 15.39 2.54 2.55
N MET A 52 14.88 1.32 2.79
CA MET A 52 14.38 0.44 1.74
C MET A 52 13.26 1.12 0.93
N TYR A 53 12.26 1.71 1.60
CA TYR A 53 11.15 2.40 0.94
C TYR A 53 11.60 3.64 0.18
N THR A 54 12.61 4.37 0.66
CA THR A 54 13.16 5.52 -0.07
C THR A 54 13.72 5.08 -1.42
N CYS A 55 14.53 4.01 -1.45
CA CYS A 55 15.03 3.44 -2.69
C CYS A 55 13.89 2.94 -3.61
N PHE A 56 12.89 2.30 -3.01
CA PHE A 56 11.72 1.79 -3.72
C PHE A 56 10.91 2.91 -4.38
N ILE A 57 10.65 4.01 -3.67
CA ILE A 57 9.89 5.17 -4.18
C ILE A 57 10.58 5.78 -5.40
N PHE A 58 11.90 5.99 -5.36
CA PHE A 58 12.63 6.53 -6.51
C PHE A 58 12.60 5.59 -7.72
N SER A 59 12.79 4.29 -7.48
CA SER A 59 12.73 3.26 -8.53
C SER A 59 11.33 3.23 -9.18
N PHE A 60 10.26 3.29 -8.39
CA PHE A 60 8.89 3.32 -8.90
C PHE A 60 8.54 4.62 -9.60
N THR A 61 9.10 5.74 -9.15
CA THR A 61 8.91 7.04 -9.80
C THR A 61 9.51 7.01 -11.20
N GLU A 62 10.74 6.51 -11.36
CA GLU A 62 11.38 6.33 -12.66
C GLU A 62 10.52 5.45 -13.58
N LEU A 63 10.09 4.28 -13.10
CA LEU A 63 9.25 3.36 -13.87
C LEU A 63 7.90 3.96 -14.26
N THR A 64 7.25 4.71 -13.37
CA THR A 64 5.95 5.35 -13.63
C THR A 64 6.08 6.44 -14.69
N THR A 65 7.18 7.20 -14.69
CA THR A 65 7.44 8.22 -15.73
C THR A 65 7.82 7.59 -17.07
N ALA A 66 8.58 6.49 -17.07
CA ALA A 66 9.00 5.79 -18.29
C ALA A 66 7.86 4.97 -18.93
N ILE A 67 6.95 4.44 -18.11
CA ILE A 67 5.83 3.58 -18.53
C ILE A 67 4.54 4.12 -17.90
N PRO A 68 3.93 5.18 -18.46
CA PRO A 68 2.72 5.81 -17.93
C PRO A 68 1.46 4.98 -18.27
N HIS A 69 1.42 3.75 -17.76
CA HIS A 69 0.34 2.80 -17.95
C HIS A 69 -0.35 2.53 -16.61
N ALA A 70 -1.68 2.51 -16.59
CA ALA A 70 -2.50 2.27 -15.38
C ALA A 70 -2.42 0.83 -14.82
N GLY A 71 -1.38 0.06 -15.19
CA GLY A 71 -1.19 -1.34 -14.77
C GLY A 71 -0.19 -1.51 -13.64
N GLY A 72 0.52 -0.45 -13.22
CA GLY A 72 1.45 -0.49 -12.09
C GLY A 72 2.50 -1.61 -12.20
N PRO A 73 2.76 -2.38 -11.12
CA PRO A 73 3.76 -3.45 -11.10
C PRO A 73 3.59 -4.50 -12.20
N PHE A 74 2.35 -4.82 -12.57
CA PHE A 74 2.06 -5.73 -13.68
C PHE A 74 2.64 -5.20 -15.00
N ALA A 75 2.45 -3.91 -15.29
CA ALA A 75 2.94 -3.31 -16.53
C ALA A 75 4.48 -3.28 -16.56
N TYR A 76 5.12 -2.95 -15.44
CA TYR A 76 6.58 -2.91 -15.33
C TYR A 76 7.19 -4.30 -15.47
N SER A 77 6.66 -5.28 -14.75
CA SER A 77 7.13 -6.66 -14.80
C SER A 77 6.88 -7.30 -16.16
N ARG A 78 5.72 -7.03 -16.79
CA ARG A 78 5.45 -7.51 -18.16
C ARG A 78 6.43 -6.92 -19.16
N ARG A 79 6.82 -5.65 -19.01
CA ARG A 79 7.80 -4.99 -19.87
C ARG A 79 9.20 -5.56 -19.69
N ALA A 80 9.60 -5.86 -18.45
CA ALA A 80 10.94 -6.36 -18.12
C ALA A 80 11.12 -7.87 -18.33
N PHE A 81 10.13 -8.68 -17.98
CA PHE A 81 10.22 -10.14 -17.86
C PHE A 81 9.22 -10.90 -18.75
N GLY A 82 8.48 -10.20 -19.62
CA GLY A 82 7.48 -10.79 -20.50
C GLY A 82 6.21 -11.26 -19.78
N GLU A 83 5.40 -12.06 -20.47
CA GLU A 83 4.04 -12.41 -19.99
C GLU A 83 4.03 -13.18 -18.67
N LYS A 84 4.99 -14.09 -18.46
CA LYS A 84 5.07 -14.86 -17.21
C LYS A 84 5.37 -13.96 -16.01
N GLY A 85 6.33 -13.03 -16.15
CA GLY A 85 6.64 -12.08 -15.08
C GLY A 85 5.48 -11.12 -14.82
N GLY A 86 4.79 -10.68 -15.88
CA GLY A 86 3.55 -9.93 -15.77
C GLY A 86 2.49 -10.68 -14.97
N LEU A 87 2.22 -11.95 -15.33
CA LEU A 87 1.24 -12.79 -14.66
C LEU A 87 1.54 -12.96 -13.15
N ILE A 88 2.79 -13.25 -12.79
CA ILE A 88 3.19 -13.42 -11.39
C ILE A 88 2.96 -12.12 -10.61
N ALA A 89 3.44 -10.98 -11.14
CA ALA A 89 3.26 -9.68 -10.50
C ALA A 89 1.77 -9.31 -10.38
N GLY A 90 0.98 -9.56 -11.42
CA GLY A 90 -0.46 -9.33 -11.42
C GLY A 90 -1.19 -10.18 -10.40
N MET A 91 -0.87 -11.47 -10.31
CA MET A 91 -1.45 -12.38 -9.30
C MET A 91 -1.08 -11.97 -7.88
N ALA A 92 0.18 -11.62 -7.62
CA ALA A 92 0.61 -11.13 -6.31
C ALA A 92 -0.15 -9.85 -5.91
N THR A 93 -0.29 -8.91 -6.86
CA THR A 93 -1.03 -7.66 -6.66
C THR A 93 -2.52 -7.93 -6.38
N LEU A 94 -3.14 -8.87 -7.09
CA LEU A 94 -4.53 -9.27 -6.86
C LEU A 94 -4.71 -9.86 -5.46
N ILE A 95 -3.81 -10.75 -5.03
CA ILE A 95 -3.84 -11.33 -3.68
C ILE A 95 -3.74 -10.21 -2.64
N GLU A 96 -2.78 -9.31 -2.77
CA GLU A 96 -2.60 -8.16 -1.88
C GLU A 96 -3.89 -7.34 -1.74
N PHE A 97 -4.49 -6.93 -2.86
CA PHE A 97 -5.71 -6.12 -2.85
C PHE A 97 -6.98 -6.86 -2.41
N VAL A 98 -7.00 -8.19 -2.48
CA VAL A 98 -8.12 -9.00 -1.96
C VAL A 98 -8.04 -9.12 -0.43
N PHE A 99 -6.84 -9.26 0.12
CA PHE A 99 -6.65 -9.46 1.57
C PHE A 99 -6.49 -8.16 2.37
N ALA A 100 -6.08 -7.06 1.73
CA ALA A 100 -5.94 -5.77 2.42
C ALA A 100 -7.26 -5.23 2.98
N PRO A 101 -8.40 -5.18 2.23
CA PRO A 101 -9.65 -4.61 2.75
C PRO A 101 -10.21 -5.37 3.97
N PRO A 102 -10.29 -6.72 3.99
CA PRO A 102 -10.71 -7.45 5.18
C PRO A 102 -9.80 -7.19 6.40
N ALA A 103 -8.49 -7.11 6.20
CA ALA A 103 -7.55 -6.81 7.29
C ALA A 103 -7.80 -5.42 7.89
N ILE A 104 -8.01 -4.40 7.04
CA ILE A 104 -8.34 -3.04 7.47
C ILE A 104 -9.70 -3.01 8.18
N ALA A 105 -10.71 -3.72 7.66
CA ALA A 105 -12.05 -3.77 8.27
C ALA A 105 -12.01 -4.37 9.67
N MET A 106 -11.31 -5.49 9.87
CA MET A 106 -11.13 -6.09 11.21
C MET A 106 -10.41 -5.14 12.16
N ALA A 107 -9.41 -4.42 11.66
CA ALA A 107 -8.64 -3.52 12.49
C ALA A 107 -9.48 -2.29 12.91
N ILE A 108 -10.34 -1.77 12.03
CA ILE A 108 -11.33 -0.74 12.37
C ILE A 108 -12.35 -1.27 13.40
N GLY A 109 -12.85 -2.50 13.21
CA GLY A 109 -13.77 -3.15 14.16
C GLY A 109 -13.17 -3.25 15.57
N ALA A 110 -11.90 -3.64 15.68
CA ALA A 110 -11.18 -3.67 16.95
C ALA A 110 -11.09 -2.28 17.61
N TYR A 111 -10.80 -1.22 16.84
CA TYR A 111 -10.77 0.14 17.38
C TYR A 111 -12.15 0.62 17.86
N LEU A 112 -13.22 0.28 17.13
CA LEU A 112 -14.58 0.62 17.53
C LEU A 112 -15.00 -0.09 18.81
N ASN A 113 -14.63 -1.37 18.99
CA ASN A 113 -14.92 -2.10 20.22
C ASN A 113 -14.24 -1.49 21.45
N VAL A 114 -13.02 -0.95 21.31
CA VAL A 114 -12.35 -0.22 22.41
C VAL A 114 -13.16 0.99 22.87
N GLN A 115 -13.79 1.71 21.94
CA GLN A 115 -14.62 2.88 22.27
C GLN A 115 -16.06 2.50 22.69
N TYR A 116 -16.58 1.41 22.14
CA TYR A 116 -17.93 0.90 22.35
C TYR A 116 -17.88 -0.60 22.68
N PRO A 117 -17.62 -0.98 23.94
CA PRO A 117 -17.37 -2.37 24.34
C PRO A 117 -18.52 -3.35 24.07
N GLY A 118 -19.73 -2.84 23.81
CA GLY A 118 -20.90 -3.65 23.45
C GLY A 118 -21.01 -4.03 21.97
N LEU A 119 -20.13 -3.52 21.11
CA LEU A 119 -20.07 -3.89 19.69
C LEU A 119 -19.14 -5.09 19.51
N ASP A 120 -19.53 -6.11 18.73
CA ASP A 120 -18.61 -7.19 18.38
C ASP A 120 -17.45 -6.63 17.52
N PRO A 121 -16.18 -6.90 17.87
CA PRO A 121 -15.04 -6.47 17.07
C PRO A 121 -14.89 -7.17 15.71
N LYS A 122 -15.69 -8.22 15.42
CA LYS A 122 -15.61 -9.04 14.20
C LYS A 122 -16.74 -8.77 13.20
#